data_AF-A0A3D5NUZ3-F1
#
_entry.id   AF-A0A3D5NUZ3-F1
#
_cell.length_a   1.000
_cell.length_b   1.000
_cell.length_c   1.000
_cell.angle_alpha   90.00
_cell.angle_beta   90.00
_cell.angle_gamma   90.00
#
_symmetry.space_group_name_H-M   'P 1'
#
loop_
_entity.id
_entity.type
_entity.pdbx_description
1 polymer ?
#
loop_
_entity_poly.entity_id
_entity_poly.type
_entity_poly.pdbx_seq_one_letter_code
_entity_poly.pdbx_strand_id
1 'polypeptide(L)' 'AWEKEELIGLIRTVGDGHTILYIQDILVLNTHRDKGIGSMLLQEVLEKYKHVRQKVLLTEEAKNVR' A
#
# COMPACT_ATOMS: atom_id res chain seq x y z
N ALA A 1 -3.47 3.23 -8.57
CA ALA A 1 -4.55 2.61 -9.36
C ALA A 1 -5.47 3.70 -9.87
N TRP A 2 -5.72 3.72 -11.18
CA TRP A 2 -6.60 4.70 -11.82
C TRP A 2 -7.73 3.96 -12.54
N GLU A 3 -8.94 4.50 -12.47
CA GLU A 3 -10.05 4.13 -13.36
C GLU A 3 -10.36 5.34 -14.22
N LYS A 4 -10.04 5.24 -15.52
CA LYS A 4 -10.05 6.39 -16.44
C LYS A 4 -9.18 7.52 -15.86
N GLU A 5 -9.77 8.67 -15.57
CA GLU A 5 -9.11 9.87 -15.02
C GLU A 5 -9.30 10.00 -13.50
N GLU A 6 -9.90 9.02 -12.84
CA GLU A 6 -10.11 9.03 -11.39
C GLU A 6 -9.04 8.21 -10.65
N LEU A 7 -8.39 8.81 -9.66
CA LEU A 7 -7.46 8.12 -8.77
C LEU A 7 -8.25 7.31 -7.73
N ILE A 8 -8.39 6.01 -7.98
CA ILE A 8 -9.20 5.11 -7.12
C ILE A 8 -8.39 4.40 -6.03
N GLY A 9 -7.05 4.44 -6.10
CA GLY A 9 -6.20 3.87 -5.06
C GLY A 9 -4.74 4.31 -5.13
N LEU A 10 -4.13 4.42 -3.96
CA LEU A 10 -2.77 4.91 -3.76
C LEU A 10 -2.05 4.06 -2.71
N ILE A 11 -0.78 3.79 -2.92
CA ILE A 11 0.13 3.21 -1.93
C ILE A 11 1.34 4.12 -1.76
N ARG A 12 1.74 4.38 -0.52
CA ARG A 12 2.89 5.23 -0.21
C ARG A 12 3.96 4.42 0.50
N THR A 13 5.19 4.49 -0.01
CA THR A 13 6.34 3.78 0.54
C THR A 13 7.55 4.68 0.68
N VAL A 14 8.36 4.46 1.72
CA VAL A 14 9.63 5.16 1.95
C VAL A 14 10.69 4.12 2.34
N GLY A 15 11.88 4.20 1.78
CA GLY A 15 12.97 3.28 2.07
C GLY A 15 14.28 3.74 1.45
N ASP A 16 15.34 2.99 1.73
CA ASP A 16 16.69 3.24 1.20
C ASP A 16 16.97 2.52 -0.14
N GLY A 17 15.99 1.73 -0.62
CA GLY A 17 16.11 0.94 -1.84
C GLY A 17 16.97 -0.33 -1.70
N HIS A 18 17.49 -0.63 -0.51
CA HIS A 18 18.44 -1.73 -0.29
C HIS A 18 18.10 -2.61 0.91
N THR A 19 17.90 -2.02 2.10
CA THR A 19 17.80 -2.76 3.35
C THR A 19 16.37 -2.78 3.91
N ILE A 20 15.66 -1.65 3.83
CA ILE A 20 14.36 -1.46 4.47
C ILE A 20 13.37 -0.66 3.61
N LEU A 21 12.12 -1.11 3.64
CA LEU A 21 10.98 -0.44 3.03
C LEU A 21 9.85 -0.29 4.06
N TYR A 22 9.43 0.94 4.31
CA TYR A 22 8.21 1.25 5.05
C TYR A 22 7.05 1.44 4.07
N ILE A 23 5.94 0.76 4.30
CA ILE A 23 4.66 0.98 3.65
C ILE A 23 3.84 1.83 4.61
N GLN A 24 3.66 3.10 4.29
CA GLN A 24 3.03 4.08 5.19
C GLN A 24 1.51 4.03 5.07
N ASP A 25 1.00 3.97 3.84
CA ASP A 25 -0.44 4.05 3.58
C ASP A 25 -0.82 3.14 2.42
N ILE A 26 -2.00 2.55 2.55
CA ILE A 26 -2.73 1.91 1.45
C ILE A 26 -4.13 2.50 1.46
N LEU A 27 -4.41 3.40 0.53
CA LEU A 27 -5.68 4.09 0.42
C LEU A 27 -6.43 3.57 -0.81
N VAL A 28 -7.70 3.23 -0.61
CA VAL A 28 -8.63 2.86 -1.67
C VAL A 28 -9.89 3.69 -1.48
N LEU A 29 -10.34 4.34 -2.55
CA LEU A 29 -11.56 5.14 -2.56
C LEU A 29 -12.74 4.29 -2.05
N ASN A 30 -13.58 4.84 -1.19
CA ASN A 30 -14.63 4.07 -0.49
C ASN A 30 -15.55 3.30 -1.44
N THR A 31 -15.91 3.90 -2.57
CA THR A 31 -16.74 3.32 -3.64
C THR A 31 -16.07 2.16 -4.41
N HIS A 32 -14.78 1.94 -4.16
CA HIS A 32 -13.94 0.96 -4.83
C HIS A 32 -13.31 -0.05 -3.85
N ARG A 33 -13.69 -0.02 -2.57
CA ARG A 33 -13.25 -1.02 -1.57
C ARG A 33 -13.81 -2.41 -1.90
N ASP A 34 -13.19 -3.42 -1.30
CA ASP A 34 -13.54 -4.85 -1.46
C ASP A 34 -13.43 -5.42 -2.90
N LYS A 35 -12.80 -4.66 -3.80
CA LYS A 35 -12.50 -5.07 -5.18
C LYS A 35 -11.05 -5.57 -5.37
N GLY A 36 -10.32 -5.82 -4.28
CA GLY A 36 -8.93 -6.30 -4.33
C GLY A 36 -7.86 -5.25 -4.69
N ILE A 37 -8.22 -3.98 -4.86
CA ILE A 37 -7.28 -2.91 -5.26
C ILE A 37 -6.13 -2.74 -4.28
N GLY A 38 -6.41 -2.76 -2.97
CA GLY A 38 -5.36 -2.65 -1.95
C GLY A 38 -4.35 -3.79 -2.03
N SER A 39 -4.83 -5.02 -2.27
CA SER A 39 -3.99 -6.20 -2.47
C SER A 39 -3.14 -6.09 -3.73
N MET A 40 -3.71 -5.60 -4.83
CA MET A 40 -2.98 -5.37 -6.09
C MET A 40 -1.86 -4.34 -5.89
N LEU A 41 -2.14 -3.19 -5.28
CA LEU A 41 -1.13 -2.17 -4.98
C LEU A 41 0.00 -2.71 -4.10
N LEU A 42 -0.36 -3.50 -3.08
CA LEU A 42 0.63 -4.13 -2.21
C LEU A 42 1.50 -5.11 -2.98
N GLN A 43 0.91 -5.98 -3.82
CA GLN A 43 1.66 -6.92 -4.65
C GLN A 43 2.64 -6.21 -5.58
N GLU A 44 2.23 -5.13 -6.25
CA GLU A 44 3.11 -4.33 -7.10
C GLU A 44 4.32 -3.79 -6.33
N VAL A 45 4.10 -3.25 -5.13
CA VAL A 45 5.19 -2.77 -4.26
C VAL A 45 6.10 -3.91 -3.82
N LEU A 46 5.54 -5.04 -3.41
CA LEU A 46 6.32 -6.20 -2.95
C LEU A 46 7.20 -6.77 -4.08
N GLU A 47 6.70 -6.82 -5.31
CA GLU A 47 7.47 -7.28 -6.47
C GLU A 47 8.54 -6.26 -6.87
N LYS A 48 8.18 -4.96 -6.93
CA LYS A 48 9.12 -3.88 -7.27
C LYS A 48 10.31 -3.80 -6.32
N TYR A 49 10.08 -4.08 -5.03
CA TYR A 49 11.11 -4.06 -3.99
C TYR A 49 11.39 -5.48 -3.44
N LYS A 50 11.31 -6.50 -4.29
CA LYS A 50 11.53 -7.90 -3.88
C LYS A 50 12.92 -8.13 -3.27
N HIS A 51 13.92 -7.38 -3.74
CA HIS A 51 15.31 -7.44 -3.27
C HIS A 51 15.51 -6.82 -1.88
N VAL A 52 14.60 -5.94 -1.45
CA VAL A 52 14.68 -5.31 -0.12
C VAL A 52 14.22 -6.33 0.92
N ARG A 53 15.11 -6.68 1.86
CA ARG A 53 14.86 -7.74 2.84
C ARG A 53 13.75 -7.37 3.82
N GLN A 54 13.85 -6.20 4.45
CA GLN A 54 12.91 -5.80 5.49
C GLN A 54 11.79 -4.94 4.93
N LYS A 55 10.55 -5.35 5.21
CA LYS A 55 9.35 -4.63 4.78
C LYS A 55 8.47 -4.42 6.01
N VAL A 56 8.10 -3.18 6.29
CA VAL A 56 7.34 -2.79 7.49
C VAL A 56 6.06 -2.10 7.05
N LEU A 57 4.91 -2.66 7.43
CA LEU A 57 3.62 -2.00 7.25
C LEU A 57 3.32 -1.15 8.48
N LEU A 58 3.11 0.14 8.27
CA LEU A 58 2.60 1.03 9.32
C LEU A 58 1.07 1.00 9.24
N THR A 59 0.45 0.84 10.40
CA THR A 59 -1.00 1.02 10.54
C THR A 59 -1.21 2.11 11.57
N GLU A 60 -2.12 3.04 11.28
CA GLU A 60 -2.65 3.90 12.33
C GLU A 60 -3.53 3.07 13.26
N GLU A 61 -3.54 3.44 14.54
CA GLU A 61 -4.43 2.83 15.52
C GLU A 61 -5.88 3.22 15.18
N ALA A 62 -6.67 2.26 14.71
CA ALA A 62 -8.09 2.49 14.48
C ALA A 62 -8.80 2.59 15.84
N LYS A 63 -9.58 3.66 16.04
CA LYS A 63 -10.32 3.94 17.29
C LYS A 63 -11.27 2.82 17.77
N ASN A 64 -11.50 1.79 16.96
CA ASN A 64 -12.45 0.70 17.20
C ASN A 64 -11.84 -0.70 17.00
N VAL A 65 -10.61 -0.93 17.45
CA VAL A 65 -10.03 -2.29 17.54
C VAL A 65 -9.75 -2.59 19.01
N ARG A 66 -10.78 -3.08 19.71
CA ARG A 66 -10.70 -3.81 20.98
C ARG A 66 -11.70 -4.96 20.94
#